data_AF-A0A0Q5P7N2-F1
#
_entry.id   AF-A0A0Q5P7N2-F1
#
_cell.length_a   1.000
_cell.length_b   1.000
_cell.length_c   1.000
_cell.angle_alpha   90.00
_cell.angle_beta   90.00
_cell.angle_gamma   90.00
#
_symmetry.space_group_name_H-M   'P 1'
#
loop_
_entity.id
_entity.type
_entity.pdbx_description
1 polymer ?
#
loop_
_entity_poly.entity_id
_entity_poly.type
_entity_poly.pdbx_seq_one_letter_code
_entity_poly.pdbx_strand_id
1 'polypeptide(L)'
;MNISLPDPMRDYVQDRIDRGHYASASDYVRDLIRRDRGGIEDEQRWLRELDGSIAASLIEMDAGGGTDLDVVCDAVLADLKAMDGRARS
;
A
#
# COMPACT_ATOMS: atom_id res chain seq x y z
N MET A 1 -27.75 9.85 12.94
CA MET A 1 -26.91 8.96 13.76
C MET A 1 -26.36 9.80 14.90
N ASN A 2 -26.57 9.43 16.17
CA ASN A 2 -26.03 10.17 17.32
C ASN A 2 -24.79 9.42 17.83
N ILE A 3 -23.65 10.10 17.91
CA ILE A 3 -22.38 9.53 18.35
C ILE A 3 -21.97 10.29 19.59
N SER A 4 -21.85 9.58 20.71
CA SER A 4 -21.35 10.16 21.95
C SER A 4 -19.84 10.02 21.99
N LEU A 5 -19.14 11.14 21.94
CA LEU A 5 -17.68 11.20 22.08
C LEU A 5 -17.31 11.63 23.51
N PRO A 6 -16.27 11.00 24.11
CA PRO A 6 -15.63 11.48 25.32
C PRO A 6 -15.13 12.92 25.15
N ASP A 7 -15.10 13.69 26.25
CA ASP A 7 -14.74 15.12 26.21
C ASP A 7 -13.40 15.41 25.49
N PRO A 8 -12.30 14.65 25.72
CA PRO A 8 -11.04 14.90 25.02
C PRO A 8 -11.14 14.71 23.50
N MET A 9 -11.98 13.77 23.05
CA MET A 9 -12.19 13.53 21.62
C MET A 9 -13.08 14.61 21.00
N ARG A 10 -14.05 15.13 21.77
CA ARG A 10 -14.89 16.24 21.33
C ARG A 10 -14.07 17.51 21.14
N ASP A 11 -13.19 17.83 22.07
CA ASP A 11 -12.31 18.99 21.98
C ASP A 11 -11.39 18.91 20.76
N TYR A 12 -10.84 17.72 20.50
CA TYR A 12 -10.04 17.48 19.30
C TYR A 12 -10.84 17.69 18.01
N VAL A 13 -12.07 17.20 17.94
CA VAL A 13 -12.94 17.40 16.76
C VAL A 13 -13.32 18.87 16.61
N GLN A 14 -13.56 19.57 17.71
CA GLN A 14 -13.88 21.00 17.71
C GLN A 14 -12.71 21.84 17.18
N ASP A 15 -11.47 21.59 17.63
CA ASP A 15 -10.27 22.26 17.10
C ASP A 15 -10.12 22.06 15.58
N ARG A 16 -10.48 20.87 15.06
CA ARG A 16 -10.47 20.60 13.61
C ARG A 16 -11.55 21.37 12.84
N ILE A 17 -12.71 21.63 13.46
CA ILE A 17 -13.78 22.47 12.90
C ILE A 17 -13.35 23.94 12.93
N ASP A 18 -12.80 24.40 14.04
CA ASP A 18 -12.39 25.80 14.25
C ASP A 18 -11.27 26.23 13.29
N ARG A 19 -10.40 25.29 12.90
CA ARG A 19 -9.38 25.49 11.84
C ARG A 19 -9.99 25.60 10.42
N GLY A 20 -11.30 25.47 10.27
CA GLY A 20 -12.02 25.57 9.01
C GLY A 20 -11.93 24.32 8.13
N HIS A 21 -11.41 23.20 8.65
CA HIS A 21 -11.28 21.98 7.85
C HIS A 21 -12.61 21.22 7.70
N TYR A 22 -13.56 21.43 8.61
CA TYR A 22 -14.86 20.73 8.63
C TYR A 22 -15.97 21.66 9.12
N ALA A 23 -17.18 21.55 8.55
CA ALA A 23 -18.32 22.38 8.93
C ALA A 23 -19.05 21.89 10.20
N SER A 24 -18.86 20.61 10.57
CA SER A 24 -19.45 20.03 11.76
C SER A 24 -18.70 18.78 12.21
N ALA A 25 -18.95 18.35 13.45
CA ALA A 25 -18.42 17.08 13.96
C ALA A 25 -18.91 15.87 13.14
N SER A 26 -20.14 15.96 12.60
CA SER A 26 -20.69 14.91 11.72
C SER A 26 -19.94 14.81 10.40
N ASP A 27 -19.46 15.93 9.87
CA ASP A 27 -18.66 15.94 8.63
C ASP A 27 -17.27 15.38 8.86
N TYR A 28 -16.64 15.73 9.99
CA TYR A 28 -15.37 15.14 10.41
C TYR A 28 -15.47 13.61 10.53
N VAL A 29 -16.49 13.11 11.24
CA VAL A 29 -16.68 11.66 11.41
C VAL A 29 -16.98 10.97 10.08
N ARG A 30 -17.77 11.58 9.19
CA ARG A 30 -18.05 11.00 7.87
C ARG A 30 -16.77 10.89 7.02
N ASP A 31 -15.90 11.90 7.08
CA ASP A 31 -14.61 11.87 6.41
C ASP A 31 -13.68 10.80 7.02
N LEU A 32 -13.65 10.68 8.34
CA LEU A 32 -12.89 9.64 9.05
C LEU A 32 -13.32 8.23 8.62
N ILE A 33 -14.63 7.96 8.57
CA ILE A 33 -15.17 6.67 8.10
C ILE A 33 -14.81 6.42 6.64
N ARG A 34 -14.80 7.45 5.78
CA ARG A 34 -14.41 7.28 4.37
C ARG A 34 -12.93 6.92 4.24
N ARG A 35 -12.05 7.56 5.01
CA ARG A 35 -10.61 7.25 5.03
C ARG A 35 -10.35 5.86 5.60
N ASP A 36 -11.06 5.49 6.66
CA ASP A 36 -10.98 4.16 7.28
C ASP A 36 -11.39 3.06 6.29
N ARG A 37 -12.51 3.25 5.57
CA ARG A 37 -12.92 2.34 4.50
C ARG A 37 -11.91 2.26 3.36
N GLY A 38 -11.34 3.39 2.93
CA GLY A 38 -10.31 3.42 1.90
C GLY A 38 -9.09 2.59 2.31
N GLY A 39 -8.59 2.78 3.54
CA GLY A 39 -7.45 2.01 4.05
C GLY A 39 -7.73 0.50 4.11
N ILE A 40 -8.92 0.09 4.58
CA ILE A 40 -9.32 -1.31 4.60
C ILE A 40 -9.44 -1.89 3.18
N GLU A 41 -10.04 -1.14 2.24
CA GLU A 41 -10.21 -1.58 0.85
C GLU A 41 -8.87 -1.70 0.11
N ASP A 42 -7.94 -0.78 0.36
CA ASP A 42 -6.61 -0.76 -0.23
C ASP A 42 -5.74 -1.91 0.31
N GLU A 43 -5.77 -2.16 1.63
CA GLU A 43 -5.10 -3.31 2.25
C GLU A 43 -5.64 -4.62 1.68
N GLN A 44 -6.97 -4.77 1.59
CA GLN A 44 -7.61 -5.96 1.05
C GLN A 44 -7.34 -6.14 -0.45
N ARG A 45 -7.12 -5.06 -1.20
CA ARG A 45 -6.68 -5.13 -2.60
C ARG A 45 -5.25 -5.65 -2.68
N TRP A 46 -4.35 -5.03 -1.93
CA TRP A 46 -2.93 -5.38 -1.92
C TRP A 46 -2.72 -6.84 -1.50
N LEU A 47 -3.40 -7.30 -0.46
CA LEU A 47 -3.35 -8.70 -0.02
C LEU A 47 -3.83 -9.67 -1.12
N ARG A 48 -4.92 -9.34 -1.83
CA ARG A 48 -5.42 -10.17 -2.94
C ARG A 48 -4.45 -10.22 -4.12
N GLU A 49 -3.79 -9.11 -4.44
CA GLU A 49 -2.77 -9.08 -5.49
C GLU A 49 -1.54 -9.91 -5.09
N LEU A 50 -1.10 -9.80 -3.84
CA LEU A 50 0.00 -10.59 -3.30
C LEU A 50 -0.31 -12.10 -3.34
N ASP A 51 -1.48 -12.51 -2.84
CA ASP A 51 -1.93 -13.90 -2.85
C ASP A 51 -2.00 -14.45 -4.28
N GLY A 52 -2.52 -13.66 -5.22
CA GLY A 52 -2.56 -14.02 -6.63
C GLY A 52 -1.16 -14.22 -7.24
N SER A 53 -0.22 -13.32 -6.94
CA SER A 53 1.17 -13.42 -7.41
C SER A 53 1.89 -14.64 -6.86
N ILE A 54 1.69 -14.96 -5.58
CA ILE A 54 2.28 -16.13 -4.92
C ILE A 54 1.69 -17.40 -5.54
N ALA A 55 0.38 -17.48 -5.70
CA ALA A 55 -0.29 -18.64 -6.30
C ALA A 55 0.21 -18.89 -7.73
N ALA A 56 0.34 -17.84 -8.55
CA ALA A 56 0.87 -17.93 -9.91
C ALA A 56 2.32 -18.43 -9.92
N SER A 57 3.18 -17.90 -9.05
CA SER A 57 4.58 -18.30 -8.95
C SER A 57 4.72 -19.76 -8.51
N LEU A 58 3.89 -20.22 -7.56
CA LEU A 58 3.90 -21.62 -7.12
C LEU A 58 3.48 -22.58 -8.24
N ILE A 59 2.50 -22.20 -9.06
CA ILE A 59 2.10 -22.99 -10.24
C ILE A 59 3.24 -23.06 -11.26
N GLU A 60 3.93 -21.94 -11.49
CA GLU A 60 5.09 -21.89 -12.40
C GLU A 60 6.22 -22.82 -11.91
N MET A 61 6.52 -22.78 -10.61
CA MET A 61 7.54 -23.64 -10.00
C MET A 61 7.16 -25.12 -10.06
N ASP A 62 5.89 -25.47 -9.81
CA ASP A 62 5.39 -26.86 -9.89
C ASP A 62 5.44 -27.40 -11.34
N ALA A 63 5.23 -26.54 -12.33
CA ALA A 63 5.40 -26.87 -13.74
C ALA A 63 6.88 -27.03 -14.16
N GLY A 64 7.83 -26.96 -13.23
CA GLY A 64 9.27 -27.02 -13.50
C GLY A 64 9.86 -25.71 -14.03
N GLY A 65 9.13 -24.61 -13.89
CA GLY A 65 9.63 -23.26 -14.11
C GLY A 65 10.46 -22.75 -12.93
N GLY A 66 10.95 -21.51 -13.05
CA GLY A 66 11.92 -20.92 -12.12
C GLY A 66 13.35 -21.01 -12.64
N THR A 67 14.16 -19.99 -12.32
CA THR A 67 15.58 -19.95 -12.66
C THR A 67 16.38 -19.99 -11.37
N ASP A 68 17.52 -20.67 -11.38
CA ASP A 68 18.45 -20.65 -10.27
C ASP A 68 18.88 -19.21 -9.94
N LEU A 69 18.89 -18.88 -8.65
CA LEU A 69 19.15 -17.51 -8.20
C LEU A 69 20.55 -17.03 -8.61
N ASP A 70 21.54 -17.92 -8.59
CA ASP A 70 22.92 -17.58 -8.96
C ASP A 70 23.00 -17.26 -10.46
N VAL A 71 22.27 -18.01 -11.29
CA VAL A 71 22.17 -17.75 -12.74
C VAL A 71 21.53 -16.39 -13.04
N VAL A 72 20.45 -16.04 -12.31
CA VAL A 72 19.80 -14.72 -12.46
C VAL A 72 20.73 -13.60 -11.99
N CYS A 73 21.40 -13.78 -10.85
CA CYS A 73 22.33 -12.80 -10.32
C CYS A 73 23.50 -12.56 -11.27
N ASP A 74 24.08 -13.62 -11.84
CA ASP A 74 25.16 -13.52 -12.81
C ASP A 74 24.73 -12.79 -14.08
N ALA A 75 23.52 -13.06 -14.58
CA ALA A 75 22.97 -12.38 -15.76
C ALA A 75 22.76 -10.87 -15.49
N VAL A 76 22.18 -10.51 -14.36
CA VAL A 76 21.94 -9.10 -13.98
C VAL A 76 23.26 -8.36 -13.77
N LEU A 77 24.24 -9.00 -13.13
CA LEU A 77 25.59 -8.44 -12.94
C LEU A 77 26.31 -8.24 -14.27
N ALA A 78 26.15 -9.15 -15.23
CA ALA A 78 26.70 -9.01 -16.57
C ALA A 78 26.07 -7.83 -17.32
N ASP A 79 24.75 -7.64 -17.22
CA ASP A 79 24.03 -6.54 -17.87
C ASP A 79 24.44 -5.17 -17.30
N LEU A 80 24.51 -5.05 -15.97
CA LEU A 80 25.01 -3.85 -15.28
C LEU A 80 26.43 -3.47 -15.73
N LYS A 81 27.34 -4.45 -15.86
CA LYS A 81 28.71 -4.21 -16.35
C LYS A 81 28.72 -3.76 -17.81
N ALA A 82 27.85 -4.30 -18.65
CA ALA A 82 27.74 -3.92 -20.06
C ALA A 82 27.18 -2.49 -20.24
N MET A 83 26.31 -2.04 -19.33
CA MET A 83 25.80 -0.66 -19.30
C MET A 83 26.85 0.35 -18.85
N ASP A 84 27.63 0.02 -17.82
CA ASP A 84 28.72 0.89 -17.31
C ASP A 84 29.87 1.01 -18.34
N GLY A 85 30.16 -0.06 -19.08
CA GLY A 85 31.12 -0.02 -20.20
C GLY A 85 30.68 0.86 -21.38
N ARG A 86 29.35 1.00 -21.61
CA ARG A 86 28.79 1.91 -22.63
C ARG A 86 28.75 3.37 -22.20
N ALA A 87 28.71 3.65 -20.90
CA ALA A 87 28.70 5.01 -20.37
C ALA A 87 30.09 5.66 -20.28
N ARG A 88 31.17 4.86 -20.35
CA ARG A 88 32.57 5.33 -20.29
C ARG A 88 33.30 5.35 -21.64
N SER A 89 32.63 4.96 -22.72
CA SER A 89 33.14 5.05 -24.11
C SER A 89 32.49 6.22 -24.83
#